data_AF-A0A8B7DT94-F1
#
_entry.id   AF-A0A8B7DT94-F1
#
_cell.length_a   1.000
_cell.length_b   1.000
_cell.length_c   1.000
_cell.angle_alpha   90.00
_cell.angle_beta   90.00
_cell.angle_gamma   90.00
#
_symmetry.space_group_name_H-M   'P 1'
#
loop_
_entity.id
_entity.type
_entity.pdbx_description
1 polymer ?
#
loop_
_entity_poly.entity_id
_entity_poly.type
_entity_poly.pdbx_seq_one_letter_code
_entity_poly.pdbx_strand_id
1 'polypeptide(L)'
;MGRVNCVIRGCSNSTYKAKKWSKQVCEIHCPLKRMECQCETPVRLYAFPSKLRNSDKREIWIKLTGLKGADGRTWEPTPSDGICYEHFVDGIPTCDNPNPTLKMGDGLPQRYRRQKSKCKNDKTQIRHSLEVLAQVAAEVELSKTEIDYQKNILEDHDYINIGVPVDIAGSSCMSCQKWKCLYQELLRKNQALQMTILDLKKKHENVVCNEKE
;
A
#
# COMPACT_ATOMS: atom_id res chain seq x y z
N MET A 1 10.56 -3.87 16.73
CA MET A 1 11.15 -4.33 15.45
C MET A 1 12.12 -3.28 14.91
N GLY A 2 13.36 -3.70 14.65
CA GLY A 2 14.40 -2.85 14.05
C GLY A 2 14.09 -2.43 12.61
N ARG A 3 14.88 -1.50 12.07
CA ARG A 3 14.80 -1.09 10.66
C ARG A 3 15.43 -2.17 9.80
N VAL A 4 14.68 -2.69 8.83
CA VAL A 4 15.19 -3.63 7.82
C VAL A 4 15.33 -2.87 6.51
N ASN A 5 16.48 -3.02 5.85
CA ASN A 5 16.74 -2.40 4.56
C ASN A 5 16.90 -3.48 3.49
N CYS A 6 16.55 -3.14 2.25
CA CYS A 6 16.89 -4.00 1.13
C CYS A 6 18.42 -3.99 0.93
N VAL A 7 19.01 -5.18 0.82
CA VAL A 7 20.47 -5.33 0.67
C VAL A 7 20.97 -5.18 -0.76
N ILE A 8 20.07 -5.29 -1.75
CA ILE A 8 20.43 -5.15 -3.16
C ILE A 8 20.96 -3.74 -3.43
N ARG A 9 22.10 -3.66 -4.12
CA ARG A 9 22.79 -2.40 -4.39
C ARG A 9 21.88 -1.45 -5.19
N GLY A 10 21.82 -0.20 -4.77
CA GLY A 10 20.97 0.82 -5.39
C GLY A 10 19.49 0.74 -5.00
N CYS A 11 19.05 -0.30 -4.29
CA CYS A 11 17.70 -0.38 -3.76
C CYS A 11 17.57 0.48 -2.50
N SER A 12 16.51 1.29 -2.43
CA SER A 12 16.22 2.18 -1.30
C SER A 12 14.99 1.75 -0.49
N ASN A 13 14.43 0.57 -0.79
CA ASN A 13 13.30 0.01 -0.08
C ASN A 13 13.70 -0.43 1.33
N SER A 14 12.84 -0.13 2.30
CA SER A 14 13.08 -0.40 3.71
C SER A 14 11.77 -0.45 4.49
N THR A 15 11.78 -1.06 5.68
CA THR A 15 10.62 -1.04 6.57
C THR A 15 10.31 0.37 7.07
N TYR A 16 11.27 1.29 7.03
CA TYR A 16 11.00 2.72 7.28
C TYR A 16 10.10 3.31 6.20
N LYS A 17 10.38 3.07 4.92
CA LYS A 17 9.51 3.52 3.82
C LYS A 17 8.12 2.89 3.92
N ALA A 18 8.03 1.59 4.21
CA ALA A 18 6.75 0.90 4.43
C ALA A 18 5.94 1.55 5.56
N LYS A 19 6.57 1.81 6.72
CA LYS A 19 5.92 2.49 7.86
C LYS A 19 5.55 3.95 7.56
N LYS A 20 6.36 4.65 6.76
CA LYS A 20 6.05 6.03 6.34
C LYS A 20 4.81 6.02 5.45
N TRP A 21 4.74 5.12 4.48
CA TRP A 21 3.60 4.94 3.60
C TRP A 21 2.33 4.55 4.37
N SER A 22 2.42 3.61 5.31
CA SER A 22 1.26 3.12 6.07
C SER A 22 0.58 4.21 6.93
N LYS A 23 1.31 5.27 7.29
CA LYS A 23 0.80 6.40 8.07
C LYS A 23 0.09 7.46 7.24
N GLN A 24 0.25 7.44 5.92
CA GLN A 24 -0.40 8.39 5.03
C GLN A 24 -1.90 8.09 4.93
N VAL A 25 -2.69 9.12 4.60
CA VAL A 25 -4.11 8.95 4.27
C VAL A 25 -4.21 8.09 3.02
N CYS A 26 -5.17 7.18 3.02
CA CYS A 26 -5.49 6.39 1.84
C CYS A 26 -6.34 7.24 0.90
N GLU A 27 -5.82 7.51 -0.30
CA GLU A 27 -6.58 8.25 -1.32
C GLU A 27 -7.81 7.48 -1.81
N ILE A 28 -7.77 6.14 -1.76
CA ILE A 28 -8.87 5.27 -2.18
C ILE A 28 -9.93 5.13 -1.06
N HIS A 29 -9.47 5.07 0.19
CA HIS A 29 -10.31 4.85 1.37
C HIS A 29 -10.25 6.05 2.31
N CYS A 30 -10.46 7.25 1.78
CA CYS A 30 -10.50 8.47 2.58
C CYS A 30 -11.70 8.41 3.55
N PRO A 31 -11.56 8.81 4.84
CA PRO A 31 -10.41 9.46 5.47
C PRO A 31 -9.42 8.51 6.18
N LEU A 32 -9.53 7.20 5.97
CA LEU A 32 -8.72 6.20 6.68
C LEU A 32 -7.24 6.33 6.37
N LYS A 33 -6.40 6.02 7.35
CA LYS A 33 -4.97 5.83 7.10
C LYS A 33 -4.74 4.51 6.35
N ARG A 34 -3.65 4.43 5.59
CA ARG A 34 -3.29 3.21 4.84
C ARG A 34 -3.05 1.99 5.72
N MET A 35 -2.71 2.18 6.99
CA MET A 35 -2.61 1.10 7.98
C MET A 35 -3.96 0.60 8.50
N GLU A 36 -5.04 1.37 8.32
CA GLU A 36 -6.39 1.04 8.76
C GLU A 36 -7.24 0.42 7.63
N CYS A 37 -6.74 0.45 6.39
CA CYS A 37 -7.40 -0.15 5.23
C CYS A 37 -6.66 -1.38 4.70
N GLN A 38 -7.33 -2.23 3.92
CA GLN A 38 -6.73 -3.44 3.33
C GLN A 38 -5.88 -3.15 2.07
N CYS A 39 -5.38 -1.93 1.89
CA CYS A 39 -4.49 -1.63 0.76
C CYS A 39 -3.16 -2.35 0.89
N GLU A 40 -2.71 -2.96 -0.20
CA GLU A 40 -1.42 -3.64 -0.21
C GLU A 40 -0.26 -2.64 -0.11
N THR A 41 0.70 -2.94 0.76
CA THR A 41 1.90 -2.13 0.95
C THR A 41 2.80 -2.21 -0.29
N PRO A 42 3.24 -1.07 -0.86
CA PRO A 42 4.14 -1.03 -2.01
C PRO A 42 5.58 -1.36 -1.61
N VAL A 43 5.82 -1.74 -0.35
CA VAL A 43 7.13 -2.15 0.15
C VAL A 43 6.94 -3.34 1.07
N ARG A 44 7.36 -4.52 0.60
CA ARG A 44 7.50 -5.75 1.40
C ARG A 44 8.96 -6.22 1.32
N LEU A 45 9.53 -6.62 2.45
CA LEU A 45 10.88 -7.13 2.56
C LEU A 45 10.83 -8.57 3.08
N TYR A 46 11.53 -9.46 2.40
CA TYR A 46 11.66 -10.86 2.78
C TYR A 46 12.99 -11.08 3.49
N ALA A 47 12.93 -11.72 4.65
CA ALA A 47 14.12 -12.11 5.39
C ALA A 47 14.88 -13.22 4.64
N PHE A 48 16.18 -13.27 4.87
CA PHE A 48 16.99 -14.38 4.37
C PHE A 48 16.52 -15.73 4.96
N PRO A 49 16.61 -16.82 4.19
CA PRO A 49 16.34 -18.15 4.71
C PRO A 49 17.16 -18.46 5.97
N SER A 50 16.55 -19.23 6.88
CA SER A 50 17.18 -19.62 8.14
C SER A 50 18.39 -20.51 7.87
N LYS A 51 19.52 -20.19 8.51
CA LYS A 51 20.75 -20.99 8.44
C LYS A 51 20.55 -22.44 8.91
N LEU A 52 19.68 -22.66 9.90
CA LEU A 52 19.43 -23.98 10.47
C LEU A 52 18.49 -24.83 9.61
N ARG A 53 17.56 -24.20 8.90
CA ARG A 53 16.51 -24.92 8.15
C ARG A 53 16.80 -25.03 6.66
N ASN A 54 17.39 -23.98 6.09
CA ASN A 54 17.57 -23.82 4.64
C ASN A 54 18.92 -23.14 4.36
N SER A 55 20.03 -23.77 4.78
CA SER A 55 21.39 -23.28 4.55
C SER A 55 21.67 -23.01 3.07
N ASP A 56 21.30 -23.95 2.21
CA ASP A 56 21.67 -23.92 0.80
C ASP A 56 20.97 -22.75 0.07
N LYS A 57 19.67 -22.58 0.34
CA LYS A 57 18.91 -21.44 -0.19
C LYS A 57 19.45 -20.11 0.35
N ARG A 58 19.85 -20.06 1.62
CA ARG A 58 20.48 -18.88 2.22
C ARG A 58 21.78 -18.53 1.49
N GLU A 59 22.64 -19.51 1.24
CA GLU A 59 23.91 -19.31 0.53
C GLU A 59 23.70 -18.82 -0.90
N ILE A 60 22.71 -19.36 -1.62
CA ILE A 60 22.33 -18.89 -2.95
C ILE A 60 21.94 -17.41 -2.90
N TRP A 61 21.07 -17.02 -1.96
CA TRP A 61 20.67 -15.62 -1.82
C TRP A 61 21.86 -14.71 -1.50
N ILE A 62 22.76 -15.13 -0.61
CA ILE A 62 23.98 -14.38 -0.27
C ILE A 62 24.84 -14.17 -1.51
N LYS A 63 25.11 -15.24 -2.28
CA LYS A 63 25.90 -15.18 -3.52
C LYS A 63 25.28 -14.22 -4.54
N LEU A 64 23.96 -14.26 -4.71
CA LEU A 64 23.22 -13.40 -5.63
C LEU A 64 23.33 -11.90 -5.28
N THR A 65 23.53 -11.55 -4.00
CA THR A 65 23.74 -10.14 -3.63
C THR A 65 25.09 -9.57 -4.04
N GLY A 66 26.11 -10.44 -4.26
CA GLY A 66 27.47 -10.01 -4.56
C GLY A 66 28.10 -9.09 -3.50
N LEU A 67 27.64 -9.17 -2.25
CA LEU A 67 28.18 -8.37 -1.15
C LEU A 67 29.43 -9.03 -0.55
N LYS A 68 30.42 -8.19 -0.24
CA LYS A 68 31.62 -8.58 0.51
C LYS A 68 31.66 -7.84 1.83
N GLY A 69 32.14 -8.53 2.86
CA GLY A 69 32.43 -7.94 4.17
C GLY A 69 33.54 -6.91 4.08
N ALA A 70 33.71 -6.13 5.16
CA ALA A 70 34.77 -5.13 5.26
C ALA A 70 36.17 -5.75 5.21
N ASP A 71 36.29 -7.00 5.65
CA ASP A 71 37.47 -7.86 5.63
C ASP A 71 37.69 -8.57 4.29
N GLY A 72 36.85 -8.29 3.28
CA GLY A 72 36.91 -8.94 1.97
C GLY A 72 36.32 -10.35 1.93
N ARG A 73 35.84 -10.88 3.07
CA ARG A 73 35.18 -12.20 3.15
C ARG A 73 33.74 -12.11 2.63
N THR A 74 33.09 -13.27 2.49
CA THR A 74 31.67 -13.34 2.16
C THR A 74 30.85 -12.62 3.25
N TRP A 75 30.03 -11.66 2.83
CA TRP A 75 29.15 -10.95 3.73
C TRP A 75 28.03 -11.87 4.24
N GLU A 76 27.64 -11.72 5.52
CA GLU A 76 26.59 -12.51 6.16
C GLU A 76 25.37 -11.64 6.54
N PRO A 77 24.13 -12.07 6.19
CA PRO A 77 22.92 -11.35 6.52
C PRO A 77 22.58 -11.42 8.00
N THR A 78 22.24 -10.27 8.56
CA THR A 78 21.67 -10.08 9.90
C THR A 78 20.13 -10.03 9.84
N PRO A 79 19.43 -10.04 10.99
CA PRO A 79 17.97 -9.84 11.03
C PRO A 79 17.48 -8.48 10.49
N SER A 80 18.39 -7.51 10.32
CA SER A 80 18.07 -6.19 9.73
C SER A 80 18.26 -6.15 8.21
N ASP A 81 18.59 -7.29 7.61
CA ASP A 81 18.85 -7.44 6.19
C ASP A 81 17.71 -8.22 5.53
N GLY A 82 17.17 -7.67 4.46
CA GLY A 82 16.13 -8.33 3.66
C GLY A 82 16.26 -7.99 2.19
N ILE A 83 15.46 -8.66 1.37
CA ILE A 83 15.35 -8.37 -0.06
C ILE A 83 13.90 -7.99 -0.33
N CYS A 84 13.68 -6.85 -0.99
CA CYS A 84 12.32 -6.39 -1.25
C CYS A 84 11.66 -7.13 -2.41
N TYR A 85 10.33 -7.10 -2.43
CA TYR A 85 9.48 -7.73 -3.45
C TYR A 85 9.88 -7.45 -4.90
N GLU A 86 10.38 -6.25 -5.22
CA GLU A 86 10.79 -5.88 -6.58
C GLU A 86 11.90 -6.76 -7.18
N HIS A 87 12.60 -7.54 -6.36
CA HIS A 87 13.67 -8.43 -6.82
C HIS A 87 13.20 -9.86 -7.12
N PHE A 88 11.91 -10.17 -6.86
CA PHE A 88 11.31 -11.47 -7.13
C PHE A 88 10.37 -11.37 -8.32
N VAL A 89 10.38 -12.39 -9.19
CA VAL A 89 9.53 -12.46 -10.39
C VAL A 89 8.05 -12.29 -10.03
N ASP A 90 7.59 -13.01 -9.00
CA ASP A 90 6.20 -13.00 -8.56
C ASP A 90 5.94 -11.95 -7.45
N GLY A 91 6.90 -11.06 -7.17
CA GLY A 91 6.87 -10.18 -6.00
C GLY A 91 7.02 -10.91 -4.66
N ILE A 92 7.11 -12.24 -4.67
CA ILE A 92 7.31 -13.11 -3.51
C ILE A 92 8.16 -14.31 -3.93
N PRO A 93 8.99 -14.88 -3.03
CA PRO A 93 9.64 -16.15 -3.31
C PRO A 93 8.58 -17.27 -3.39
N THR A 94 8.46 -17.91 -4.55
CA THR A 94 7.54 -19.04 -4.80
C THR A 94 8.32 -20.36 -4.94
N CYS A 95 7.62 -21.48 -5.17
CA CYS A 95 8.26 -22.75 -5.50
C CYS A 95 8.95 -22.70 -6.87
N ASP A 96 8.32 -22.05 -7.84
CA ASP A 96 8.83 -21.93 -9.21
C ASP A 96 9.92 -20.85 -9.32
N ASN A 97 9.74 -19.73 -8.60
CA ASN A 97 10.69 -18.61 -8.56
C ASN A 97 11.16 -18.35 -7.12
N PRO A 98 11.99 -19.24 -6.55
CA PRO A 98 12.37 -19.16 -5.13
C PRO A 98 13.43 -18.10 -4.81
N ASN A 99 14.10 -17.55 -5.84
CA ASN A 99 15.29 -16.72 -5.70
C ASN A 99 15.07 -15.31 -6.26
N PRO A 100 15.75 -14.31 -5.68
CA PRO A 100 15.72 -12.96 -6.23
C PRO A 100 16.55 -12.91 -7.52
N THR A 101 15.95 -12.47 -8.61
CA THR A 101 16.57 -12.45 -9.94
C THR A 101 16.45 -11.10 -10.65
N LEU A 102 15.55 -10.23 -10.20
CA LEU A 102 15.28 -8.95 -10.86
C LEU A 102 16.06 -7.80 -10.22
N LYS A 103 16.51 -6.85 -11.04
CA LYS A 103 17.14 -5.58 -10.62
C LYS A 103 18.24 -5.78 -9.56
N MET A 104 19.12 -6.77 -9.75
CA MET A 104 20.13 -7.17 -8.75
C MET A 104 21.32 -6.20 -8.63
N GLY A 105 21.31 -5.10 -9.39
CA GLY A 105 22.26 -4.00 -9.27
C GLY A 105 23.52 -4.25 -10.07
N ASP A 106 23.46 -4.04 -11.38
CA ASP A 106 24.62 -4.20 -12.25
C ASP A 106 25.59 -3.03 -12.07
N GLY A 107 26.84 -3.35 -11.70
CA GLY A 107 28.02 -2.55 -12.05
C GLY A 107 28.33 -1.23 -11.33
N LEU A 108 27.50 -0.72 -10.42
CA LEU A 108 27.85 0.56 -9.77
C LEU A 108 28.99 0.38 -8.75
N PRO A 109 30.06 1.21 -8.85
CA PRO A 109 31.25 1.06 -8.03
C PRO A 109 30.91 1.21 -6.55
N GLN A 110 31.57 0.35 -5.79
CA GLN A 110 31.50 0.18 -4.36
C GLN A 110 31.69 1.53 -3.65
N ARG A 111 30.61 2.28 -3.41
CA ARG A 111 30.65 3.42 -2.49
C ARG A 111 30.69 2.87 -1.08
N TYR A 112 31.91 2.51 -0.66
CA TYR A 112 32.25 2.37 0.74
C TYR A 112 31.70 3.57 1.51
N ARG A 113 30.99 3.27 2.61
CA ARG A 113 30.72 4.11 3.78
C ARG A 113 30.43 5.59 3.48
N ARG A 114 29.18 6.03 3.68
CA ARG A 114 28.96 7.41 4.15
C ARG A 114 29.64 7.53 5.52
N GLN A 115 30.93 7.88 5.54
CA GLN A 115 31.48 8.59 6.69
C GLN A 115 30.60 9.81 6.86
N LYS A 116 30.02 9.99 8.05
CA LYS A 116 29.31 11.22 8.40
C LYS A 116 30.31 12.36 8.23
N SER A 117 30.21 13.12 7.16
CA SER A 117 30.83 14.44 7.09
C SER A 117 30.23 15.24 8.25
N LYS A 118 31.06 15.64 9.21
CA LYS A 118 30.69 16.65 10.20
C LYS A 118 30.47 17.96 9.43
N CYS A 119 29.27 18.17 8.90
CA CYS A 119 28.86 19.48 8.43
C CYS A 119 28.72 20.36 9.68
N LYS A 120 29.55 21.39 9.77
CA LYS A 120 29.52 22.40 10.83
C LYS A 120 28.16 23.11 10.78
N ASN A 121 27.51 23.25 11.93
CA ASN A 121 26.26 24.00 12.07
C ASN A 121 26.48 25.46 11.66
N ASP A 122 25.81 25.91 10.61
CA ASP A 122 25.65 27.33 10.32
C ASP A 122 24.28 27.77 10.87
N LYS A 123 24.29 28.54 11.96
CA LYS A 123 23.10 28.96 12.74
C LYS A 123 22.17 29.93 11.99
N THR A 124 22.48 30.19 10.72
CA THR A 124 21.85 31.25 9.92
C THR A 124 20.58 30.76 9.21
N GLN A 125 20.39 29.45 9.02
CA GLN A 125 19.20 28.87 8.35
C GLN A 125 17.97 28.69 9.25
N ILE A 126 18.14 28.69 10.58
CA ILE A 126 17.05 28.44 11.54
C ILE A 126 16.15 29.68 11.71
N ARG A 127 16.71 30.89 11.59
CA ARG A 127 15.94 32.15 11.73
C ARG A 127 14.89 32.31 10.63
N HIS A 128 15.26 32.01 9.39
CA HIS A 128 14.34 32.15 8.24
C HIS A 128 13.22 31.09 8.24
N SER A 129 13.40 29.95 8.90
CA SER A 129 12.34 28.92 9.01
C SER A 129 11.32 29.24 10.10
N LEU A 130 11.73 29.89 11.19
CA LEU A 130 10.80 30.29 12.26
C LEU A 130 9.88 31.45 11.82
N GLU A 131 10.40 32.35 10.99
CA GLU A 131 9.64 33.47 10.42
C GLU A 131 8.58 32.98 9.41
N VAL A 132 8.95 32.02 8.56
CA VAL A 132 8.01 31.37 7.62
C VAL A 132 6.93 30.56 8.35
N LEU A 133 7.27 29.88 9.45
CA LEU A 133 6.26 29.15 10.25
C LEU A 133 5.28 30.09 10.97
N ALA A 134 5.73 31.28 11.40
CA ALA A 134 4.85 32.28 12.00
C ALA A 134 3.86 32.87 10.98
N GLN A 135 4.28 33.07 9.73
CA GLN A 135 3.40 33.50 8.63
C GLN A 135 2.37 32.42 8.25
N VAL A 136 2.78 31.16 8.15
CA VAL A 136 1.87 30.05 7.84
C VAL A 136 0.86 29.81 8.98
N ALA A 137 1.25 30.03 10.24
CA ALA A 137 0.33 29.91 11.37
C ALA A 137 -0.77 30.98 11.37
N ALA A 138 -0.49 32.20 10.91
CA ALA A 138 -1.47 33.27 10.80
C ALA A 138 -2.53 33.02 9.71
N GLU A 139 -2.14 32.44 8.57
CA GLU A 139 -3.06 32.07 7.49
C GLU A 139 -3.97 30.88 7.86
N VAL A 140 -3.51 30.00 8.75
CA VAL A 140 -4.30 28.87 9.28
C VAL A 140 -5.37 29.32 10.28
N GLU A 141 -5.17 30.44 10.99
CA GLU A 141 -6.20 30.99 11.89
C GLU A 141 -7.37 31.64 11.12
N LEU A 142 -7.09 32.31 9.99
CA LEU A 142 -8.12 32.94 9.15
C LEU A 142 -9.00 31.93 8.39
N SER A 143 -8.50 30.73 8.11
CA SER A 143 -9.25 29.67 7.43
C SER A 143 -10.10 28.80 8.38
N LYS A 144 -9.79 28.78 9.69
CA LYS A 144 -10.61 28.09 10.69
C LYS A 144 -11.95 28.79 10.94
N THR A 145 -12.00 30.12 10.84
CA THR A 145 -13.24 30.90 11.02
C THR A 145 -14.24 30.68 9.90
N GLU A 146 -13.77 30.31 8.70
CA GLU A 146 -14.62 30.06 7.52
C GLU A 146 -15.20 28.63 7.51
N ILE A 147 -14.47 27.66 8.09
CA ILE A 147 -14.95 26.27 8.29
C ILE A 147 -16.03 26.21 9.38
N ASP A 148 -15.98 27.08 10.39
CA ASP A 148 -16.97 27.13 11.46
C ASP A 148 -18.32 27.70 10.98
N TYR A 149 -18.28 28.62 10.01
CA TYR A 149 -19.49 29.14 9.34
C TYR A 149 -20.19 28.08 8.49
N GLN A 150 -19.45 27.21 7.79
CA GLN A 150 -20.04 26.14 6.95
C GLN A 150 -20.61 24.98 7.76
N LYS A 151 -20.11 24.71 8.97
CA LYS A 151 -20.68 23.67 9.86
C LYS A 151 -22.05 24.06 10.41
N ASN A 152 -22.30 25.35 10.62
CA ASN A 152 -23.60 25.85 11.09
C ASN A 152 -24.72 25.79 10.02
N ILE A 153 -24.39 25.56 8.74
CA ILE A 153 -25.40 25.43 7.67
C ILE A 153 -25.85 23.96 7.47
N LEU A 154 -25.15 22.99 8.08
CA LEU A 154 -25.38 21.55 7.86
C LEU A 154 -26.10 20.84 9.01
N GLU A 155 -26.46 21.55 10.08
CA GLU A 155 -27.18 20.97 11.24
C GLU A 155 -28.69 21.24 11.24
N ASP A 156 -29.21 22.05 10.32
CA ASP A 156 -30.64 22.19 10.08
C ASP A 156 -30.92 21.89 8.61
N HIS A 157 -31.30 20.66 8.27
CA HIS A 157 -32.35 20.30 7.29
C HIS A 157 -32.38 18.78 7.07
N ASP A 158 -33.33 18.13 7.75
CA ASP A 158 -33.78 16.77 7.49
C ASP A 158 -34.47 16.65 6.11
N TYR A 159 -34.32 15.46 5.49
CA TYR A 159 -34.91 14.96 4.23
C TYR A 159 -34.37 15.62 2.93
N ILE A 160 -33.88 14.85 1.94
CA ILE A 160 -34.73 14.15 0.96
C ILE A 160 -33.90 13.12 0.14
N ASN A 161 -34.49 11.94 -0.04
CA ASN A 161 -34.17 10.96 -1.07
C ASN A 161 -34.72 11.40 -2.44
N ILE A 162 -33.89 11.76 -3.42
CA ILE A 162 -34.28 11.78 -4.85
C ILE A 162 -33.08 11.37 -5.74
N GLY A 163 -33.23 10.23 -6.41
CA GLY A 163 -32.96 10.02 -7.84
C GLY A 163 -31.63 10.48 -8.48
N VAL A 164 -30.87 9.50 -9.00
CA VAL A 164 -30.04 9.66 -10.22
C VAL A 164 -30.92 10.27 -11.35
N PRO A 165 -30.41 10.92 -12.44
CA PRO A 165 -29.00 11.10 -12.88
C PRO A 165 -28.65 12.48 -13.52
N VAL A 166 -27.36 12.84 -13.69
CA VAL A 166 -26.81 13.55 -14.88
C VAL A 166 -25.28 13.39 -14.91
N ASP A 167 -24.82 12.55 -15.84
CA ASP A 167 -23.77 12.76 -16.84
C ASP A 167 -22.76 13.91 -16.63
N ILE A 168 -21.57 13.57 -16.12
CA ILE A 168 -20.34 14.27 -16.49
C ILE A 168 -19.58 13.36 -17.46
N ALA A 169 -19.79 13.62 -18.75
CA ALA A 169 -18.97 13.11 -19.82
C ALA A 169 -17.53 13.63 -19.67
N GLY A 170 -16.53 12.75 -19.85
CA GLY A 170 -15.21 13.22 -20.26
C GLY A 170 -13.96 12.61 -19.62
N SER A 171 -14.03 11.64 -18.71
CA SER A 171 -12.84 10.82 -18.41
C SER A 171 -13.18 9.33 -18.45
N SER A 172 -12.92 8.72 -19.61
CA SER A 172 -12.96 7.26 -19.77
C SER A 172 -11.78 6.64 -19.07
N CYS A 173 -11.80 6.66 -17.73
CA CYS A 173 -10.93 5.81 -16.96
C CYS A 173 -11.31 4.36 -17.29
N MET A 174 -10.42 3.62 -17.96
CA MET A 174 -10.68 2.24 -18.40
C MET A 174 -11.00 1.31 -17.23
N SER A 175 -10.53 1.61 -16.02
CA SER A 175 -10.90 0.88 -14.81
C SER A 175 -12.33 1.21 -14.33
N CYS A 176 -12.80 2.45 -14.49
CA CYS A 176 -14.18 2.84 -14.17
C CYS A 176 -15.20 2.20 -15.13
N GLN A 177 -14.87 2.04 -16.41
CA GLN A 177 -15.72 1.31 -17.35
C GLN A 177 -15.78 -0.19 -17.02
N LYS A 178 -14.64 -0.79 -16.66
CA LYS A 178 -14.58 -2.19 -16.22
C LYS A 178 -15.39 -2.43 -14.94
N TRP A 179 -15.31 -1.51 -13.97
CA TRP A 179 -16.09 -1.59 -12.74
C TRP A 179 -17.60 -1.43 -12.99
N LYS A 180 -18.01 -0.50 -13.86
CA LYS A 180 -19.42 -0.36 -14.29
C LYS A 180 -19.94 -1.64 -14.95
N CYS A 181 -19.16 -2.27 -15.82
CA CYS A 181 -19.54 -3.52 -16.48
C CYS A 181 -19.66 -4.68 -15.48
N LEU A 182 -18.69 -4.82 -14.56
CA LEU A 182 -18.72 -5.82 -13.49
C LEU A 182 -19.91 -5.61 -12.55
N TYR A 183 -20.21 -4.37 -12.19
CA TYR A 183 -21.36 -4.03 -11.36
C TYR A 183 -22.68 -4.44 -12.03
N GLN A 184 -22.85 -4.12 -13.32
CA GLN A 184 -24.03 -4.52 -14.09
C GLN A 184 -24.15 -6.04 -14.26
N GLU A 185 -23.03 -6.75 -14.40
CA GLU A 185 -23.03 -8.21 -14.46
C GLU A 185 -23.45 -8.83 -13.12
N LEU A 186 -22.90 -8.33 -12.00
CA LEU A 186 -23.26 -8.78 -10.66
C LEU A 186 -24.73 -8.47 -10.34
N LEU A 187 -25.23 -7.32 -10.76
CA LEU A 187 -26.64 -6.95 -10.58
C LEU A 187 -27.57 -7.90 -11.33
N ARG A 188 -27.25 -8.24 -12.59
CA ARG A 188 -28.02 -9.23 -13.37
C ARG A 188 -27.99 -10.62 -12.73
N LYS A 189 -26.83 -11.07 -12.26
CA LYS A 189 -26.71 -12.35 -11.53
C LYS A 189 -27.54 -12.35 -10.25
N ASN A 190 -27.54 -11.24 -9.50
CA ASN A 190 -28.33 -11.11 -8.29
C ASN A 190 -29.84 -11.21 -8.58
N GLN A 191 -30.32 -10.50 -9.61
CA GLN A 191 -31.71 -10.58 -10.04
C GLN A 191 -32.10 -12.00 -10.48
N ALA A 192 -31.25 -12.69 -11.24
CA ALA A 192 -31.50 -14.07 -11.65
C ALA A 192 -31.59 -15.03 -10.46
N LEU A 193 -30.72 -14.86 -9.45
CA LEU A 193 -30.78 -15.62 -8.20
C LEU A 193 -32.07 -15.33 -7.43
N GLN A 194 -32.51 -14.08 -7.36
CA GLN A 194 -33.77 -13.71 -6.71
C GLN A 194 -34.98 -14.38 -7.39
N MET A 195 -35.02 -14.40 -8.72
CA MET A 195 -36.07 -15.11 -9.47
C MET A 195 -36.04 -16.61 -9.22
N THR A 196 -34.85 -17.21 -9.17
CA THR A 196 -34.69 -18.64 -8.87
C THR A 196 -35.18 -18.97 -7.46
N ILE A 197 -34.89 -18.12 -6.48
CA ILE A 197 -35.36 -18.29 -5.10
C ILE A 197 -36.89 -18.21 -5.05
N LEU A 198 -37.51 -17.27 -5.78
CA LEU A 198 -38.96 -17.16 -5.84
C LEU A 198 -39.61 -18.40 -6.45
N ASP A 199 -39.05 -18.91 -7.55
CA ASP A 199 -39.54 -20.15 -8.18
C ASP A 199 -39.42 -21.37 -7.26
N LEU A 200 -38.30 -21.48 -6.55
CA LEU A 200 -38.10 -22.56 -5.58
C LEU A 200 -39.07 -22.45 -4.41
N LYS A 201 -39.33 -21.25 -3.91
CA LYS A 201 -40.35 -21.01 -2.87
C LYS A 201 -41.74 -21.44 -3.34
N LYS A 202 -42.14 -21.06 -4.55
CA LYS A 202 -43.43 -21.45 -5.13
C LYS A 202 -43.55 -22.96 -5.31
N LYS A 203 -42.47 -23.62 -5.78
CA LYS A 203 -42.43 -25.09 -5.90
C LYS A 203 -42.54 -25.76 -4.53
N HIS A 204 -41.83 -25.25 -3.53
CA HIS A 204 -41.90 -25.75 -2.16
C HIS A 204 -43.32 -25.59 -1.59
N GLU A 205 -43.96 -24.43 -1.77
CA GLU A 205 -45.35 -24.22 -1.36
C GLU A 205 -46.31 -25.22 -2.04
N ASN A 206 -46.17 -25.46 -3.33
CA ASN A 206 -46.99 -26.44 -4.04
C ASN A 206 -46.78 -27.89 -3.55
N VAL A 207 -45.54 -28.27 -3.23
CA VAL A 207 -45.24 -29.60 -2.67
C VAL A 207 -45.85 -29.74 -1.28
N VAL A 208 -45.70 -28.71 -0.42
CA VAL A 208 -46.27 -28.70 0.93
C VAL A 208 -47.80 -28.71 0.94
N CYS A 209 -48.45 -28.10 -0.07
CA CYS A 209 -49.91 -28.15 -0.22
C CYS A 209 -50.40 -29.51 -0.72
N ASN A 210 -49.68 -30.17 -1.64
CA ASN A 210 -50.04 -31.48 -2.16
C ASN A 210 -49.82 -32.65 -1.18
N GLU A 211 -49.03 -32.45 -0.11
CA GLU A 211 -48.82 -33.44 0.96
C GLU A 211 -49.88 -33.36 2.08
N LYS A 212 -50.85 -32.43 1.99
CA LYS A 212 -51.89 -32.19 3.01
C LYS A 212 -53.32 -32.59 2.58
N GLU A 213 -53.49 -33.16 1.39
CA GLU A 213 -54.73 -33.83 0.92
C GLU A 213 -54.60 -35.35 1.05
#